data_AF-A0A8J3UYM5-F1
#
_entry.id   AF-A0A8J3UYM5-F1
#
_cell.length_a   1.000
_cell.length_b   1.000
_cell.length_c   1.000
_cell.angle_alpha   90.00
_cell.angle_beta   90.00
_cell.angle_gamma   90.00
#
_symmetry.space_group_name_H-M   'P 1'
#
loop_
_entity.id
_entity.type
_entity.pdbx_description
1 polymer ?
#
loop_
_entity_poly.entity_id
_entity_poly.type
_entity_poly.pdbx_seq_one_letter_code
_entity_poly.pdbx_strand_id
1 'polypeptide(L)'
;MLQVLRGDSTTEMELSGTRSELRALSRSLRNEQGGCGFFENRAPFPYSRSLSGLEFRETSEDVVCIAADGPSLKIHGGRMALDLLAENIEGFASEADHSDHLHIEYFPGHDYLSQDSEPLVIAIYGD
;
A
#
# COMPACT_ATOMS: atom_id res chain seq x y z
N MET A 1 -4.13 12.74 5.53
CA MET A 1 -4.61 12.14 4.27
C MET A 1 -3.48 11.24 3.80
N LEU A 2 -3.77 10.02 3.33
CA LEU A 2 -2.71 9.12 2.90
C LEU A 2 -1.79 9.77 1.86
N GLN A 3 -0.51 9.45 1.94
CA GLN A 3 0.51 9.85 0.97
C GLN A 3 1.19 8.58 0.46
N VAL A 4 1.58 8.57 -0.82
CA VAL A 4 2.49 7.55 -1.34
C VAL A 4 3.65 8.22 -2.07
N LEU A 5 4.86 7.85 -1.68
CA LEU A 5 6.09 8.23 -2.36
C LEU A 5 6.64 7.06 -3.15
N ARG A 6 7.25 7.32 -4.32
CA ARG A 6 7.87 6.30 -5.18
C ARG A 6 9.32 6.66 -5.52
N GLY A 7 10.21 5.70 -5.40
CA GLY A 7 11.58 5.75 -5.89
C GLY A 7 11.65 5.15 -7.29
N ASP A 8 11.91 5.96 -8.32
CA ASP A 8 11.89 5.45 -9.70
C ASP A 8 13.12 4.56 -10.01
N SER A 9 14.23 4.72 -9.28
CA SER A 9 15.42 3.87 -9.43
C SER A 9 15.35 2.55 -8.65
N THR A 10 14.50 2.45 -7.62
CA THR A 10 14.38 1.27 -6.75
C THR A 10 13.03 0.56 -6.90
N THR A 11 12.06 1.21 -7.54
CA THR A 11 10.63 0.83 -7.58
C THR A 11 9.93 0.77 -6.22
N GLU A 12 10.63 1.04 -5.12
CA GLU A 12 10.06 1.06 -3.79
C GLU A 12 9.03 2.18 -3.64
N MET A 13 7.95 1.86 -2.96
CA MET A 13 6.93 2.81 -2.54
C MET A 13 6.82 2.86 -1.02
N GLU A 14 6.59 4.05 -0.48
CA GLU A 14 6.20 4.24 0.92
C GLU A 14 4.77 4.77 0.95
N LEU A 15 3.84 4.04 1.57
CA LEU A 15 2.50 4.50 1.90
C LEU A 15 2.47 4.91 3.37
N SER A 16 2.23 6.19 3.61
CA SER A 16 2.21 6.76 4.95
C SER A 16 0.91 7.50 5.26
N GLY A 17 0.51 7.44 6.53
CA GLY A 17 -0.78 7.95 7.00
C GLY A 17 -0.88 8.00 8.51
N THR A 18 -1.93 8.63 9.03
CA THR A 18 -2.29 8.43 10.44
C THR A 18 -2.85 7.02 10.65
N ARG A 19 -2.85 6.53 11.89
CA ARG A 19 -3.46 5.22 12.23
C ARG A 19 -4.90 5.10 11.75
N SER A 20 -5.68 6.16 11.90
CA SER A 20 -7.09 6.18 11.49
C SER A 20 -7.25 6.05 9.98
N GLU A 21 -6.32 6.63 9.22
CA GLU A 21 -6.32 6.57 7.75
C GLU A 21 -5.89 5.20 7.24
N LEU A 22 -4.86 4.58 7.84
CA LEU A 22 -4.44 3.21 7.51
C LEU A 22 -5.56 2.21 7.83
N ARG A 23 -6.27 2.37 8.96
CA ARG A 23 -7.46 1.57 9.29
C ARG A 23 -8.62 1.82 8.34
N ALA A 24 -8.77 3.04 7.81
CA ALA A 24 -9.80 3.32 6.81
C ALA A 24 -9.47 2.66 5.47
N LEU A 25 -8.18 2.63 5.10
CA LEU A 25 -7.69 1.90 3.94
C LEU A 25 -7.92 0.40 4.08
N SER A 26 -7.55 -0.21 5.21
CA SER A 26 -7.76 -1.65 5.44
C SER A 26 -9.23 -2.04 5.36
N ARG A 27 -10.15 -1.22 5.89
CA ARG A 27 -11.59 -1.46 5.71
C ARG A 27 -12.02 -1.31 4.26
N SER A 28 -11.44 -0.39 3.51
CA SER A 28 -11.79 -0.14 2.12
C SER A 28 -11.37 -1.30 1.21
N LEU A 29 -10.18 -1.88 1.42
CA LEU A 29 -9.67 -3.03 0.66
C LEU A 29 -10.57 -4.27 0.72
N ARG A 30 -11.45 -4.34 1.73
CA ARG A 30 -12.46 -5.41 1.88
C ARG A 30 -13.69 -5.25 0.97
N ASN A 31 -13.76 -4.19 0.16
CA ASN A 31 -14.76 -4.05 -0.90
C ASN A 31 -14.27 -4.68 -2.21
N GLU A 32 -15.18 -4.92 -3.15
CA GLU A 32 -14.83 -5.45 -4.49
C GLU A 32 -13.97 -4.48 -5.29
N GLN A 33 -14.10 -3.17 -5.05
CA GLN A 33 -13.29 -2.14 -5.71
C GLN A 33 -13.35 -0.83 -4.92
N GLY A 34 -12.39 0.05 -5.19
CA GLY A 34 -12.40 1.39 -4.64
C GLY A 34 -11.12 2.15 -4.95
N GLY A 35 -10.96 3.28 -4.28
CA GLY A 35 -9.81 4.14 -4.45
C GLY A 35 -9.95 5.41 -3.63
N CYS A 36 -8.84 6.15 -3.52
CA CYS A 36 -8.81 7.44 -2.87
C CYS A 36 -7.69 8.30 -3.45
N GLY A 37 -7.83 9.62 -3.31
CA GLY A 37 -6.74 10.55 -3.63
C GLY A 37 -5.69 10.57 -2.52
N PHE A 38 -4.44 10.82 -2.91
CA PHE A 38 -3.35 11.03 -1.97
C PHE A 38 -3.03 12.50 -1.79
N PHE A 39 -2.41 12.81 -0.66
CA PHE A 39 -1.75 14.08 -0.43
C PHE A 39 -0.50 14.18 -1.33
N GLU A 40 -0.36 15.31 -2.04
CA GLU A 40 0.80 15.59 -2.88
C GLU A 40 1.96 16.14 -2.05
N ASN A 41 3.03 15.37 -1.90
CA ASN A 41 4.27 15.88 -1.32
C ASN A 41 5.16 16.53 -2.39
N ARG A 42 5.38 17.85 -2.24
CA ARG A 42 6.20 18.66 -3.17
C ARG A 42 7.72 18.52 -2.96
N ALA A 43 8.13 17.85 -1.89
CA ALA A 43 9.53 17.59 -1.56
C ALA A 43 9.70 16.11 -1.19
N PRO A 44 9.55 15.18 -2.15
CA PRO A 44 9.47 13.74 -1.89
C PRO A 44 10.81 13.09 -1.51
N PHE A 45 11.90 13.85 -1.35
CA PHE A 45 13.21 13.31 -1.02
C PHE A 45 13.15 12.49 0.30
N PRO A 46 13.71 11.26 0.35
CA PRO A 46 14.66 10.66 -0.60
C PRO A 46 14.05 9.97 -1.83
N TYR A 47 12.72 9.88 -1.92
CA TYR A 47 12.01 9.33 -3.08
C TYR A 47 11.99 10.31 -4.26
N SER A 48 11.61 9.79 -5.43
CA SER A 48 11.62 10.54 -6.69
C SER A 48 10.37 11.38 -6.88
N ARG A 49 9.20 10.87 -6.48
CA ARG A 49 7.91 11.52 -6.71
C ARG A 49 6.82 11.10 -5.73
N SER A 50 5.78 11.93 -5.62
CA SER A 50 4.52 11.59 -4.95
C SER A 50 3.54 10.99 -5.97
N LEU A 51 2.83 9.94 -5.59
CA LEU A 51 1.68 9.44 -6.35
C LEU A 51 0.43 10.25 -6.01
N SER A 52 -0.56 10.27 -6.91
CA SER A 52 -1.78 11.06 -6.79
C SER A 52 -2.97 10.30 -6.20
N GLY A 53 -2.94 8.96 -6.20
CA GLY A 53 -4.04 8.18 -5.63
C GLY A 53 -3.82 6.68 -5.65
N LEU A 54 -4.74 5.99 -4.99
CA LEU A 54 -4.89 4.55 -4.98
C LEU A 54 -6.11 4.16 -5.81
N GLU A 55 -5.96 3.07 -6.57
CA GLU A 55 -7.08 2.31 -7.10
C GLU A 55 -6.88 0.84 -6.75
N PHE A 56 -7.95 0.20 -6.28
CA PHE A 56 -7.93 -1.23 -6.02
C PHE A 56 -9.17 -1.94 -6.55
N ARG A 57 -9.02 -3.22 -6.88
CA ARG A 57 -10.10 -4.07 -7.39
C ARG A 57 -9.83 -5.54 -7.14
N GLU A 58 -10.86 -6.25 -6.71
CA GLU A 58 -10.91 -7.71 -6.65
C GLU A 58 -10.88 -8.31 -8.06
N THR A 59 -10.02 -9.29 -8.26
CA THR A 59 -9.91 -10.07 -9.50
C THR A 59 -10.08 -11.55 -9.21
N SER A 60 -10.10 -12.37 -10.25
CA SER A 60 -10.10 -13.84 -10.12
C SER A 60 -8.70 -14.42 -9.89
N GLU A 61 -7.70 -13.59 -9.62
CA GLU A 61 -6.33 -14.05 -9.32
C GLU A 61 -6.23 -14.53 -7.87
N ASP A 62 -5.37 -15.48 -7.57
CA ASP A 62 -5.27 -16.01 -6.19
C ASP A 62 -4.47 -15.09 -5.25
N VAL A 63 -3.59 -14.26 -5.81
CA VAL A 63 -2.65 -13.38 -5.09
C VAL A 63 -2.93 -11.90 -5.40
N VAL A 64 -2.43 -11.02 -4.54
CA VAL A 64 -2.46 -9.57 -4.75
C VAL A 64 -1.22 -9.11 -5.50
N CYS A 65 -1.38 -8.22 -6.46
CA CYS A 65 -0.33 -7.48 -7.13
C CYS A 65 -0.42 -6.01 -6.71
N ILE A 66 0.72 -5.45 -6.33
CA ILE A 66 0.86 -4.06 -5.89
C ILE A 66 1.88 -3.41 -6.82
N ALA A 67 1.48 -2.42 -7.59
CA ALA A 67 2.41 -1.72 -8.48
C ALA A 67 1.94 -0.30 -8.74
N ALA A 68 2.86 0.62 -8.98
CA ALA A 68 2.47 1.93 -9.46
C ALA A 68 2.34 1.96 -11.00
N ASP A 69 1.19 2.45 -11.45
CA ASP A 69 0.84 2.66 -12.87
C ASP A 69 0.67 4.17 -13.10
N GLY A 70 1.66 4.76 -13.77
CA GLY A 70 1.73 6.20 -13.95
C GLY A 70 1.75 6.94 -12.60
N PRO A 71 0.75 7.79 -12.30
CA PRO A 71 0.67 8.51 -11.03
C PRO A 71 -0.15 7.77 -9.94
N SER A 72 -0.68 6.58 -10.22
CA SER A 72 -1.53 5.85 -9.26
C SER A 72 -0.82 4.62 -8.69
N LEU A 73 -1.07 4.32 -7.42
CA LEU A 73 -0.85 2.98 -6.86
C LEU A 73 -2.02 2.09 -7.28
N LYS A 74 -1.73 0.93 -7.88
CA LYS A 74 -2.73 -0.07 -8.24
C LYS A 74 -2.56 -1.29 -7.34
N ILE A 75 -3.68 -1.77 -6.81
CA ILE A 75 -3.74 -3.01 -6.04
C ILE A 75 -4.84 -3.89 -6.65
N HIS A 76 -4.50 -5.08 -7.10
CA HIS A 76 -5.50 -6.02 -7.61
C HIS A 76 -5.18 -7.43 -7.18
N GLY A 77 -6.20 -8.26 -7.00
CA GLY A 77 -6.00 -9.65 -6.60
C GLY A 77 -7.26 -10.28 -6.05
N GLY A 78 -7.17 -11.54 -5.66
CA GLY A 78 -8.28 -12.28 -5.10
C GLY A 78 -8.69 -11.79 -3.72
N ARG A 79 -9.96 -12.02 -3.38
CA ARG A 79 -10.55 -11.66 -2.07
C ARG A 79 -9.67 -12.07 -0.89
N MET A 80 -9.24 -13.33 -0.84
CA MET A 80 -8.44 -13.83 0.28
C MET A 80 -7.10 -13.09 0.43
N ALA A 81 -6.41 -12.79 -0.68
CA ALA A 81 -5.15 -12.06 -0.65
C ALA A 81 -5.34 -10.57 -0.29
N LEU A 82 -6.41 -9.94 -0.78
CA LEU A 82 -6.79 -8.58 -0.41
C LEU A 82 -7.15 -8.48 1.08
N ASP A 83 -7.82 -9.48 1.63
CA ASP A 83 -8.16 -9.54 3.05
C ASP A 83 -6.91 -9.69 3.92
N LEU A 84 -5.94 -10.53 3.52
CA LEU A 84 -4.64 -10.65 4.21
C LEU A 84 -3.84 -9.34 4.16
N LEU A 85 -3.81 -8.67 3.00
CA LEU A 85 -3.19 -7.35 2.88
C LEU A 85 -3.85 -6.34 3.83
N ALA A 86 -5.18 -6.33 3.88
CA ALA A 86 -5.94 -5.47 4.77
C ALA A 86 -5.67 -5.77 6.25
N GLU A 87 -5.59 -7.05 6.63
CA GLU A 87 -5.26 -7.49 7.99
C GLU A 87 -3.87 -7.03 8.41
N ASN A 88 -2.87 -7.17 7.54
CA ASN A 88 -1.50 -6.71 7.82
C ASN A 88 -1.44 -5.19 8.05
N ILE A 89 -2.12 -4.40 7.21
CA ILE A 89 -2.18 -2.94 7.36
C ILE A 89 -2.91 -2.56 8.65
N GLU A 90 -4.01 -3.25 8.99
CA GLU A 90 -4.80 -2.99 10.19
C GLU A 90 -4.08 -3.36 11.48
N GLY A 91 -3.38 -4.50 11.48
CA GLY A 91 -2.52 -4.95 12.57
C GLY A 91 -1.40 -3.95 12.82
N PHE A 92 -0.67 -3.57 11.76
CA PHE A 92 0.37 -2.54 11.84
C PHE A 92 -0.18 -1.22 12.39
N ALA A 93 -1.29 -0.71 11.85
CA ALA A 93 -1.89 0.54 12.33
C ALA A 93 -2.34 0.48 13.80
N SER A 94 -2.54 -0.72 14.36
CA SER A 94 -2.99 -0.92 15.73
C SER A 94 -1.87 -1.09 16.74
N GLU A 95 -0.76 -1.72 16.34
CA GLU A 95 0.29 -2.17 17.25
C GLU A 95 1.61 -1.42 17.10
N ALA A 96 1.91 -0.91 15.89
CA ALA A 96 3.21 -0.31 15.57
C ALA A 96 3.50 0.95 16.38
N ASP A 97 4.75 1.18 16.74
CA ASP A 97 5.25 2.47 17.23
C ASP A 97 5.53 3.44 16.07
N HIS A 98 5.72 4.73 16.37
CA HIS A 98 5.97 5.77 15.35
C HIS A 98 7.25 5.55 14.52
N SER A 99 8.21 4.77 15.02
CA SER A 99 9.44 4.43 14.30
C SER A 99 9.35 3.15 13.48
N ASP A 100 8.26 2.41 13.62
CA ASP A 100 8.11 1.11 12.98
C ASP A 100 7.68 1.24 11.52
N HIS A 101 8.04 0.24 10.74
CA HIS A 101 7.69 0.12 9.33
C HIS A 101 7.25 -1.31 9.05
N LEU A 102 6.22 -1.47 8.23
CA LEU A 102 5.80 -2.76 7.70
C LEU A 102 6.26 -2.88 6.25
N HIS A 103 7.12 -3.86 5.96
CA HIS A 103 7.54 -4.20 4.61
C HIS A 103 6.59 -5.23 3.99
N ILE A 104 6.06 -4.91 2.82
CA ILE A 104 5.22 -5.78 2.00
C ILE A 104 5.97 -6.00 0.69
N GLU A 105 6.71 -7.10 0.62
CA GLU A 105 7.66 -7.38 -0.45
C GLU A 105 7.61 -8.85 -0.83
N TYR A 106 7.66 -9.14 -2.12
CA TYR A 106 7.62 -10.51 -2.61
C TYR A 106 8.91 -11.25 -2.26
N PHE A 107 8.78 -12.52 -1.89
CA PHE A 107 9.87 -13.49 -1.85
C PHE A 107 9.43 -14.82 -2.48
N PRO A 108 10.34 -15.68 -2.96
CA PRO A 108 9.96 -16.97 -3.53
C PRO A 108 9.16 -17.84 -2.56
N GLY A 109 7.94 -18.21 -2.95
CA GLY A 109 7.01 -18.96 -2.09
C GLY A 109 6.10 -18.08 -1.23
N HIS A 110 6.00 -16.78 -1.51
CA HIS A 110 5.09 -15.88 -0.81
C HIS A 110 3.62 -16.30 -1.01
N ASP A 111 2.86 -16.35 0.09
CA ASP A 111 1.54 -17.01 0.11
C ASP A 111 0.40 -16.19 -0.50
N TYR A 112 0.50 -14.84 -0.51
CA TYR A 112 -0.59 -13.97 -0.97
C TYR A 112 -0.15 -12.84 -1.92
N LEU A 113 1.14 -12.66 -2.20
CA LEU A 113 1.68 -11.55 -3.00
C LEU A 113 2.24 -12.07 -4.33
N SER A 114 1.94 -11.38 -5.42
CA SER A 114 2.46 -11.68 -6.76
C SER A 114 3.94 -11.33 -6.85
N GLN A 115 4.70 -12.12 -7.62
CA GLN A 115 6.10 -11.83 -7.97
C GLN A 115 6.27 -10.53 -8.76
N ASP A 116 5.20 -10.06 -9.41
CA ASP A 116 5.20 -8.82 -10.18
C ASP A 116 4.93 -7.58 -9.30
N SER A 117 4.77 -7.77 -7.99
CA SER A 117 4.55 -6.65 -7.06
C SER A 117 5.84 -5.85 -6.85
N GLU A 118 5.71 -4.53 -6.88
CA GLU A 118 6.74 -3.60 -6.46
C GLU A 118 6.78 -3.52 -4.91
N PRO A 119 7.96 -3.33 -4.29
CA PRO A 119 8.10 -3.20 -2.84
C PRO A 119 7.24 -2.07 -2.26
N LEU A 120 6.49 -2.36 -1.19
CA LEU A 120 5.68 -1.39 -0.48
C LEU A 120 6.03 -1.36 1.01
N VAL A 121 6.42 -0.19 1.51
CA VAL A 121 6.60 0.09 2.93
C VAL A 121 5.38 0.83 3.45
N ILE A 122 4.83 0.40 4.59
CA ILE A 122 3.78 1.11 5.32
C ILE A 122 4.41 1.80 6.53
N ALA A 123 4.13 3.09 6.69
CA ALA A 123 4.62 3.91 7.80
C ALA A 123 3.49 4.73 8.45
N ILE A 124 3.65 5.06 9.73
CA ILE A 124 2.74 5.96 10.45
C ILE A 124 3.36 7.35 10.49
N TYR A 125 2.55 8.39 10.24
CA TYR A 125 2.91 9.76 10.58
C TYR A 125 1.82 10.40 11.44
N GLY A 126 2.25 11.22 12.40
CA GLY A 126 1.38 11.99 13.28
C GLY A 126 0.53 11.14 14.24
N ASP A 127 -0.12 11.81 15.20
CA ASP A 127 -1.13 11.25 16.10
C ASP A 127 -2.48 11.95 15.88
#